data_AF-A0A523Q574-F1
#
_entry.id   AF-A0A523Q574-F1
#
_cell.length_a   1.000
_cell.length_b   1.000
_cell.length_c   1.000
_cell.angle_alpha   90.00
_cell.angle_beta   90.00
_cell.angle_gamma   90.00
#
_symmetry.space_group_name_H-M   'P 1'
#
loop_
_entity.id
_entity.type
_entity.pdbx_description
1 polymer ?
#
loop_
_entity_poly.entity_id
_entity_poly.type
_entity_poly.pdbx_seq_one_letter_code
_entity_poly.pdbx_strand_id
1 'polypeptide(L)'
;MSKLSTSLVAIAALLALSTAAQAQSIRVKCEKRADRSTASIDGTNLIPGTYSAVLTSGPNTAQAAARATVGDEVGFDFSSQQRDIRRGATPLSTTFITGGQATGTLLDANGQVVATQTARCRVR
;
A
#
# COMPACT_ATOMS: atom_id res chain seq x y z
N MET A 1 -25.83 67.96 20.68
CA MET A 1 -25.65 67.33 19.36
C MET A 1 -24.71 66.14 19.54
N SER A 2 -25.27 64.94 19.62
CA SER A 2 -24.56 63.70 19.91
C SER A 2 -23.99 63.12 18.62
N LYS A 3 -22.71 62.70 18.62
CA LYS A 3 -22.18 61.75 17.63
C LYS A 3 -21.31 60.72 18.34
N LEU A 4 -21.88 59.53 18.53
CA LEU A 4 -21.17 58.32 18.88
C LEU A 4 -20.35 57.87 17.66
N SER A 5 -19.06 57.59 17.87
CA SER A 5 -18.22 56.93 16.88
C SER A 5 -18.09 55.47 17.25
N THR A 6 -18.86 54.64 16.55
CA THR A 6 -18.97 53.19 16.64
C THR A 6 -17.66 52.47 16.30
N SER A 7 -17.19 51.61 17.21
CA SER A 7 -16.08 50.68 17.00
C SER A 7 -16.48 49.54 16.05
N LEU A 8 -15.67 49.29 15.02
CA LEU A 8 -15.79 48.12 14.14
C LEU A 8 -15.05 46.93 14.77
N VAL A 9 -15.80 45.94 15.24
CA VAL A 9 -15.26 44.62 15.61
C VAL A 9 -15.34 43.73 14.37
N ALA A 10 -14.18 43.38 13.80
CA ALA A 10 -14.10 42.39 12.73
C ALA A 10 -14.05 40.98 13.34
N ILE A 11 -15.14 40.22 13.24
CA ILE A 11 -15.18 38.81 13.64
C ILE A 11 -14.76 37.97 12.44
N ALA A 12 -13.50 37.52 12.44
CA ALA A 12 -13.01 36.54 11.47
C ALA A 12 -13.46 35.14 11.90
N ALA A 13 -14.46 34.57 11.23
CA ALA A 13 -14.86 33.19 11.43
C ALA A 13 -13.86 32.25 10.73
N LEU A 14 -13.00 31.59 11.50
CA LEU A 14 -12.18 30.48 11.01
C LEU A 14 -13.05 29.23 10.87
N LEU A 15 -13.43 28.91 9.64
CA LEU A 15 -14.03 27.62 9.29
C LEU A 15 -12.93 26.56 9.23
N ALA A 16 -12.76 25.80 10.32
CA ALA A 16 -11.93 24.62 10.32
C ALA A 16 -12.62 23.50 9.51
N LEU A 17 -12.21 23.32 8.25
CA LEU A 17 -12.59 22.12 7.50
C LEU A 17 -11.81 20.94 8.07
N SER A 18 -12.50 20.10 8.85
CA SER A 18 -12.00 18.81 9.29
C SER A 18 -11.93 17.86 8.10
N THR A 19 -10.77 17.73 7.45
CA THR A 19 -10.54 16.68 6.46
C THR A 19 -10.46 15.34 7.18
N ALA A 20 -11.38 14.43 6.87
CA ALA A 20 -11.27 13.05 7.31
C ALA A 20 -10.06 12.42 6.60
N ALA A 21 -8.96 12.26 7.32
CA ALA A 21 -7.81 11.51 6.84
C ALA A 21 -8.23 10.05 6.67
N GLN A 22 -8.49 9.62 5.43
CA GLN A 22 -8.65 8.21 5.14
C GLN A 22 -7.24 7.58 5.23
N ALA A 23 -7.03 6.71 6.22
CA ALA A 23 -5.77 6.03 6.36
C ALA A 23 -5.58 5.07 5.17
N GLN A 24 -4.53 5.31 4.38
CA GLN A 24 -4.10 4.40 3.33
C GLN A 24 -3.89 3.02 3.93
N SER A 25 -4.47 2.00 3.31
CA SER A 25 -4.49 0.66 3.88
C SER A 25 -3.91 -0.35 2.91
N ILE A 26 -3.11 -1.27 3.45
CA ILE A 26 -2.49 -2.36 2.72
C ILE A 26 -2.96 -3.69 3.31
N ARG A 27 -3.20 -4.67 2.44
CA ARG A 27 -3.46 -6.05 2.79
C ARG A 27 -2.43 -6.95 2.14
N VAL A 28 -1.75 -7.74 2.96
CA VAL A 28 -0.79 -8.75 2.51
C VAL A 28 -1.37 -10.14 2.72
N LYS A 29 -1.43 -10.92 1.64
CA LYS A 29 -1.77 -12.35 1.67
C LYS A 29 -0.56 -13.14 1.21
N CYS A 30 -0.24 -14.23 1.88
CA CYS A 30 0.84 -15.11 1.45
C CYS A 30 0.55 -16.58 1.77
N GLU A 31 1.03 -17.48 0.91
CA GLU A 31 0.95 -18.94 1.08
C GLU A 31 2.33 -19.56 0.75
N LYS A 32 2.77 -20.47 1.62
CA LYS A 32 3.93 -21.32 1.40
C LYS A 32 3.50 -22.79 1.37
N ARG A 33 3.96 -23.52 0.36
CA ARG A 33 3.94 -24.98 0.26
C ARG A 33 5.33 -25.50 -0.04
N ALA A 34 5.54 -26.81 0.02
CA ALA A 34 6.84 -27.42 -0.29
C ALA A 34 7.45 -26.94 -1.63
N ASP A 35 6.64 -26.86 -2.68
CA ASP A 35 7.03 -26.56 -4.05
C ASP A 35 6.59 -25.17 -4.54
N ARG A 36 6.02 -24.34 -3.65
CA ARG A 36 5.38 -23.08 -4.04
C ARG A 36 5.45 -22.00 -2.98
N SER A 37 5.81 -20.79 -3.43
CA SER A 37 5.58 -19.52 -2.73
C SER A 37 4.71 -18.61 -3.57
N THR A 38 3.69 -18.00 -2.95
CA THR A 38 2.83 -16.99 -3.57
C THR A 38 2.48 -15.91 -2.55
N ALA A 39 2.38 -14.66 -2.99
CA ALA A 39 1.89 -13.56 -2.18
C ALA A 39 1.13 -12.54 -3.04
N SER A 40 0.31 -11.72 -2.39
CA SER A 40 -0.40 -10.61 -3.03
C SER A 40 -0.41 -9.43 -2.06
N ILE A 41 -0.17 -8.24 -2.60
CA ILE A 41 -0.17 -6.97 -1.89
C ILE A 41 -1.25 -6.09 -2.53
N ASP A 42 -2.33 -5.85 -1.77
CA ASP A 42 -3.48 -5.04 -2.18
C ASP A 42 -3.45 -3.71 -1.41
N GLY A 43 -3.36 -2.58 -2.11
CA GLY A 43 -3.47 -1.23 -1.54
C GLY A 43 -4.86 -0.64 -1.82
N THR A 44 -5.41 0.10 -0.86
CA THR A 44 -6.76 0.71 -0.90
C THR A 44 -6.76 2.08 -0.23
N ASN A 45 -7.75 2.93 -0.55
CA ASN A 45 -7.83 4.33 -0.12
C ASN A 45 -6.55 5.11 -0.50
N LEU A 46 -5.94 4.78 -1.64
CA LEU A 46 -4.75 5.45 -2.15
C LEU A 46 -5.13 6.71 -2.91
N ILE A 47 -4.21 7.68 -2.91
CA ILE A 47 -4.30 8.80 -3.83
C ILE A 47 -4.08 8.25 -5.24
N PRO A 48 -4.92 8.58 -6.23
CA PRO A 48 -4.72 8.09 -7.59
C PRO A 48 -3.31 8.42 -8.11
N GLY A 49 -2.60 7.41 -8.60
CA GLY A 49 -1.20 7.55 -8.95
C GLY A 49 -0.53 6.23 -9.29
N THR A 50 0.79 6.27 -9.41
CA THR A 50 1.61 5.08 -9.71
C THR A 50 2.32 4.62 -8.45
N TYR A 51 2.26 3.31 -8.21
CA TYR A 51 2.87 2.66 -7.05
C TYR A 51 3.71 1.47 -7.48
N SER A 52 4.67 1.08 -6.67
CA SER A 52 5.34 -0.23 -6.77
C SER A 52 5.27 -0.95 -5.43
N ALA A 53 5.47 -2.27 -5.43
CA ALA A 53 5.43 -3.05 -4.20
C ALA A 53 6.71 -3.84 -4.00
N VAL A 54 7.17 -3.89 -2.75
CA VAL A 54 8.31 -4.71 -2.31
C VAL A 54 7.78 -5.76 -1.34
N LEU A 55 8.08 -7.03 -1.64
CA LEU A 55 7.80 -8.16 -0.76
C LEU A 55 9.11 -8.64 -0.15
N THR A 56 9.13 -8.80 1.17
CA THR A 56 10.27 -9.40 1.89
C THR A 56 9.83 -10.58 2.75
N SER A 57 10.71 -11.56 2.90
CA SER A 57 10.52 -12.71 3.81
C SER A 57 11.87 -13.28 4.23
N GLY A 58 12.26 -13.05 5.48
CA GLY A 58 13.63 -13.32 5.93
C GLY A 58 14.65 -12.54 5.10
N PRO A 59 15.66 -13.19 4.50
CA PRO A 59 16.65 -12.52 3.65
C PRO A 59 16.16 -12.27 2.21
N ASN A 60 15.00 -12.79 1.83
CA ASN A 60 14.52 -12.73 0.45
C ASN A 60 13.74 -11.44 0.20
N THR A 61 14.00 -10.81 -0.95
CA THR A 61 13.34 -9.58 -1.40
C THR A 61 12.93 -9.71 -2.87
N ALA A 62 11.73 -9.27 -3.21
CA ALA A 62 11.25 -9.15 -4.58
C ALA A 62 10.49 -7.84 -4.76
N GLN A 63 10.70 -7.17 -5.89
CA GLN A 63 10.02 -5.92 -6.22
C GLN A 63 9.17 -6.09 -7.47
N ALA A 64 7.92 -5.65 -7.38
CA ALA A 64 7.01 -5.62 -8.52
C ALA A 64 7.22 -4.35 -9.35
N ALA A 65 7.01 -4.48 -10.66
CA ALA A 65 6.99 -3.34 -11.56
C ALA A 65 5.88 -2.35 -11.15
N ALA A 66 6.11 -1.07 -11.40
CA ALA A 66 5.17 -0.03 -11.03
C ALA A 66 3.84 -0.16 -11.80
N ARG A 67 2.74 0.16 -11.13
CA ARG A 67 1.37 0.11 -11.68
C ARG A 67 0.58 1.35 -11.25
N ALA A 68 -0.24 1.86 -12.15
CA ALA A 68 -1.22 2.88 -11.82
C ALA A 68 -2.35 2.28 -10.99
N THR A 69 -2.95 3.09 -10.12
CA THR A 69 -4.18 2.72 -9.41
C THR A 69 -5.34 2.55 -10.40
N VAL A 70 -6.29 1.70 -10.02
CA VAL A 70 -7.62 1.65 -10.62
C VAL A 70 -8.57 2.25 -9.57
N GLY A 71 -8.98 3.50 -9.77
CA GLY A 71 -9.59 4.29 -8.70
C GLY A 71 -8.56 4.59 -7.61
N ASP A 72 -8.87 4.18 -6.39
CA ASP A 72 -8.03 4.31 -5.18
C ASP A 72 -7.33 3.00 -4.79
N GLU A 73 -7.36 1.98 -5.66
CA GLU A 73 -6.81 0.66 -5.41
C GLU A 73 -5.65 0.30 -6.32
N VAL A 74 -4.74 -0.55 -5.83
CA VAL A 74 -3.69 -1.18 -6.64
C VAL A 74 -3.39 -2.58 -6.11
N GLY A 75 -3.13 -3.52 -7.02
CA GLY A 75 -2.82 -4.91 -6.67
C GLY A 75 -1.51 -5.37 -7.31
N PHE A 76 -0.69 -6.07 -6.52
CA PHE A 76 0.56 -6.68 -6.96
C PHE A 76 0.61 -8.15 -6.55
N ASP A 77 0.68 -9.02 -7.54
CA ASP A 77 0.80 -10.47 -7.31
C ASP A 77 2.25 -10.91 -7.46
N PHE A 78 2.64 -11.85 -6.59
CA PHE A 78 3.96 -12.48 -6.57
C PHE A 78 3.76 -13.99 -6.60
N SER A 79 4.46 -14.69 -7.48
CA SER A 79 4.30 -16.14 -7.62
C SER A 79 5.56 -16.82 -8.13
N SER A 80 5.79 -18.03 -7.61
CA SER A 80 6.80 -18.96 -8.13
C SER A 80 6.27 -19.85 -9.27
N GLN A 81 4.97 -19.76 -9.59
CA GLN A 81 4.36 -20.61 -10.61
C GLN A 81 4.39 -19.93 -11.97
N GLN A 82 4.96 -20.61 -12.97
CA GLN A 82 5.11 -20.08 -14.33
C GLN A 82 3.79 -19.58 -14.94
N ARG A 83 2.67 -20.23 -14.63
CA ARG A 83 1.36 -19.81 -15.15
C ARG A 83 0.92 -18.44 -14.65
N ASP A 84 1.23 -18.10 -13.40
CA ASP A 84 0.83 -16.82 -12.79
C ASP A 84 1.81 -15.73 -13.23
N ILE A 85 3.09 -16.06 -13.37
CA ILE A 85 4.12 -15.18 -13.92
C ILE A 85 3.75 -14.75 -15.35
N ARG A 86 3.31 -15.69 -16.20
CA ARG A 86 2.81 -15.37 -17.55
C ARG A 86 1.57 -14.48 -17.55
N ARG A 87 0.82 -14.42 -16.44
CA ARG A 87 -0.33 -13.52 -16.23
C ARG A 87 0.07 -12.18 -15.60
N GLY A 88 1.37 -11.95 -15.37
CA GLY A 88 1.92 -10.70 -14.88
C GLY A 88 2.26 -10.67 -13.39
N ALA A 89 2.26 -11.81 -12.70
CA ALA A 89 2.78 -11.88 -11.34
C ALA A 89 4.32 -11.72 -11.33
N THR A 90 4.85 -11.05 -10.32
CA THR A 90 6.28 -10.92 -10.10
C THR A 90 6.88 -12.28 -9.72
N PRO A 91 7.95 -12.74 -10.41
CA PRO A 91 8.57 -14.02 -10.13
C PRO A 91 9.12 -14.11 -8.70
N LEU A 92 8.88 -15.25 -8.06
CA LEU A 92 9.52 -15.65 -6.80
C LEU A 92 10.25 -16.98 -6.97
N SER A 93 11.26 -17.23 -6.13
CA SER A 93 11.72 -18.60 -5.87
C SER A 93 10.60 -19.41 -5.19
N THR A 94 10.55 -20.72 -5.42
CA THR A 94 9.63 -21.63 -4.70
C THR A 94 9.88 -21.63 -3.19
N THR A 95 11.10 -21.32 -2.76
CA THR A 95 11.53 -21.21 -1.36
C THR A 95 11.53 -19.77 -0.81
N PHE A 96 10.99 -18.80 -1.55
CA PHE A 96 11.04 -17.38 -1.19
C PHE A 96 10.45 -17.07 0.20
N ILE A 97 9.28 -17.62 0.53
CA ILE A 97 8.68 -17.38 1.85
C ILE A 97 9.38 -18.27 2.88
N THR A 98 10.03 -17.62 3.84
CA THR A 98 10.75 -18.24 4.96
C THR A 98 10.17 -17.78 6.30
N GLY A 99 10.33 -18.57 7.36
CA GLY A 99 9.83 -18.21 8.71
C GLY A 99 8.30 -18.05 8.82
N GLY A 100 7.54 -18.48 7.81
CA GLY A 100 6.08 -18.43 7.79
C GLY A 100 5.48 -17.01 7.77
N GLN A 101 6.27 -16.00 7.39
CA GLN A 101 5.84 -14.59 7.41
C GLN A 101 6.36 -13.85 6.17
N ALA A 102 5.64 -12.84 5.74
CA ALA A 102 6.08 -11.92 4.69
C ALA A 102 5.66 -10.50 5.01
N THR A 103 6.51 -9.53 4.67
CA THR A 103 6.21 -8.10 4.77
C THR A 103 6.02 -7.55 3.37
N GLY A 104 4.86 -6.94 3.16
CA GLY A 104 4.57 -6.18 1.95
C GLY A 104 4.71 -4.69 2.23
N THR A 105 5.39 -3.98 1.34
CA THR A 105 5.61 -2.54 1.40
C THR A 105 5.17 -1.92 0.09
N LEU A 106 4.38 -0.86 0.17
CA LEU A 106 3.95 -0.07 -0.97
C LEU A 106 4.79 1.21 -1.05
N LEU A 107 5.30 1.51 -2.24
CA LEU A 107 6.09 2.69 -2.55
C LEU A 107 5.33 3.56 -3.55
N ASP A 108 5.33 4.87 -3.37
CA ASP A 108 4.83 5.82 -4.37
C ASP A 108 5.79 5.97 -5.56
N ALA A 109 5.45 6.85 -6.50
CA ALA A 109 6.27 7.13 -7.68
C ALA A 109 7.66 7.73 -7.38
N ASN A 110 7.84 8.33 -6.20
CA ASN A 110 9.12 8.87 -5.73
C ASN A 110 9.95 7.83 -4.96
N GLY A 111 9.41 6.63 -4.76
CA GLY A 111 10.03 5.58 -3.93
C GLY A 111 9.80 5.76 -2.43
N GLN A 112 8.88 6.65 -2.02
CA GLN A 112 8.53 6.82 -0.61
C GLN A 112 7.61 5.70 -0.15
N VAL A 113 7.90 5.12 1.03
CA VAL A 113 7.02 4.15 1.67
C VAL A 113 5.73 4.84 2.10
N VAL A 114 4.60 4.39 1.54
CA VAL A 114 3.26 4.89 1.90
C VAL A 114 2.52 3.95 2.84
N ALA A 115 2.80 2.65 2.77
CA ALA A 115 2.21 1.66 3.66
C ALA A 115 3.11 0.43 3.77
N THR A 116 3.07 -0.23 4.93
CA THR A 116 3.74 -1.52 5.14
C THR A 116 2.89 -2.41 6.04
N GLN A 117 2.92 -3.71 5.79
CA GLN A 117 2.26 -4.68 6.65
C GLN A 117 2.97 -6.03 6.60
N THR A 118 3.16 -6.62 7.78
CA THR A 118 3.62 -8.00 7.93
C THR A 118 2.41 -8.92 8.10
N ALA A 119 2.36 -9.99 7.32
CA ALA A 119 1.35 -11.03 7.43
C ALA A 119 1.98 -12.39 7.76
N ARG A 120 1.26 -13.18 8.56
CA ARG A 120 1.54 -14.61 8.71
C ARG A 120 1.04 -15.33 7.47
N CYS A 121 1.92 -16.11 6.86
CA CYS A 121 1.60 -16.86 5.66
C CYS A 121 0.86 -18.15 6.02
N ARG A 122 -0.08 -18.52 5.15
CA ARG A 122 -0.68 -19.85 5.21
C ARG A 122 0.38 -20.87 4.80
N VAL A 123 0.86 -21.66 5.76
CA VAL A 123 1.81 -22.75 5.49
C VAL A 123 1.04 -24.06 5.35
N ARG A 124 1.33 -24.84 4.30
CA ARG A 124 0.77 -26.18 4.08
C ARG A 124 1.85 -27.18 3.70
#